data_AF-A0A7Y3GYR1-F1
#
_entry.id   AF-A0A7Y3GYR1-F1
#
_cell.length_a   1.000
_cell.length_b   1.000
_cell.length_c   1.000
_cell.angle_alpha   90.00
_cell.angle_beta   90.00
_cell.angle_gamma   90.00
#
_symmetry.space_group_name_H-M   'P 1'
#
loop_
_entity.id
_entity.type
_entity.pdbx_description
1 polymer ?
#
loop_
_entity_poly.entity_id
_entity_poly.type
_entity_poly.pdbx_seq_one_letter_code
_entity_poly.pdbx_strand_id
1 'polypeptide(L)'
;MGLKTFDRKFGSELLRELPAQPAVYLFKDAEGSVLYVGQSSNVRRRLRDYRNATRRKAHRKMRALVRDAASLEVRPQASARAALLLENELIRTLRPPRNIDGAYSFLYPALGTARHDDLVLIGWTTRVEAFAAVPFRWFGCFRSRERSRGAFDALERLLGWVGHPEPTGRLTWRPRVRGSRLRAFRRLGPWLPDLDRFLAGEDASLLPRLSEALLAKPDARRDAESVGLDLRELEAFWRSDVAPLRAAQTAISKRPGFVSQQERDALFIASRTPR
;
A
#
# COMPACT_ATOMS: atom_id res chain seq x y z
N MET A 1 27.53 -35.03 -4.27
CA MET A 1 26.31 -34.24 -3.94
C MET A 1 25.96 -33.44 -5.19
N GLY A 2 24.82 -33.73 -5.85
CA GLY A 2 24.51 -33.12 -7.15
C GLY A 2 24.29 -31.59 -7.06
N LEU A 3 24.64 -30.87 -8.14
CA LEU A 3 24.40 -29.43 -8.27
C LEU A 3 22.92 -29.11 -8.10
N LYS A 4 22.61 -28.10 -7.28
CA LYS A 4 21.23 -27.64 -7.07
C LYS A 4 20.70 -27.00 -8.36
N THR A 5 19.38 -27.02 -8.55
CA THR A 5 18.73 -26.40 -9.73
C THR A 5 19.13 -24.92 -9.90
N PHE A 6 19.26 -24.19 -8.80
CA PHE A 6 19.75 -22.80 -8.81
C PHE A 6 21.16 -22.70 -9.40
N ASP A 7 22.08 -23.54 -8.93
CA ASP A 7 23.49 -23.52 -9.35
C ASP A 7 23.64 -23.88 -10.83
N ARG A 8 22.86 -24.86 -11.31
CA ARG A 8 22.85 -25.22 -12.73
C ARG A 8 22.36 -24.10 -13.64
N LYS A 9 21.51 -23.22 -13.14
CA LYS A 9 20.90 -22.14 -13.93
C LYS A 9 21.68 -20.84 -13.88
N PHE A 10 22.20 -20.49 -12.71
CA PHE A 10 22.79 -19.17 -12.48
C PHE A 10 24.28 -19.22 -12.09
N GLY A 11 24.88 -20.41 -12.09
CA GLY A 11 26.28 -20.62 -11.71
C GLY A 11 26.45 -20.92 -10.21
N SER A 12 27.39 -21.81 -9.88
CA SER A 12 27.72 -22.16 -8.49
C SER A 12 28.46 -21.04 -7.74
N GLU A 13 29.15 -20.18 -8.47
CA GLU A 13 30.01 -19.12 -7.95
C GLU A 13 29.27 -17.81 -7.67
N LEU A 14 28.10 -17.60 -8.29
CA LEU A 14 27.34 -16.36 -8.23
C LEU A 14 27.15 -15.83 -6.79
N LEU A 15 26.80 -16.71 -5.85
CA LEU A 15 26.57 -16.27 -4.46
C LEU A 15 27.83 -15.80 -3.74
N ARG A 16 29.03 -16.20 -4.19
CA ARG A 16 30.30 -15.73 -3.65
C ARG A 16 30.66 -14.35 -4.18
N GLU A 17 30.36 -14.11 -5.47
CA GLU A 17 30.64 -12.84 -6.16
C GLU A 17 29.69 -11.70 -5.74
N LEU A 18 28.47 -12.04 -5.31
CA LEU A 18 27.49 -11.02 -4.92
C LEU A 18 27.82 -10.32 -3.59
N PRO A 19 27.65 -8.98 -3.52
CA PRO A 19 27.87 -8.23 -2.30
C PRO A 19 26.80 -8.52 -1.24
N ALA A 20 27.15 -8.33 0.03
CA ALA A 20 26.25 -8.46 1.17
C ALA A 20 25.53 -7.14 1.50
N GLN A 21 24.91 -6.52 0.50
CA GLN A 21 24.31 -5.18 0.63
C GLN A 21 22.89 -5.13 0.06
N PRO A 22 22.17 -3.99 0.24
CA PRO A 22 20.86 -3.81 -0.36
C PRO A 22 20.91 -3.91 -1.88
N ALA A 23 19.93 -4.57 -2.49
CA ALA A 23 19.84 -4.67 -3.95
C ALA A 23 18.41 -4.98 -4.41
N VAL A 24 18.17 -4.70 -5.69
CA VAL A 24 17.02 -5.24 -6.44
C VAL A 24 17.51 -6.41 -7.29
N TYR A 25 16.74 -7.48 -7.38
CA TYR A 25 17.03 -8.64 -8.22
C TYR A 25 15.85 -8.97 -9.14
N LEU A 26 16.15 -9.39 -10.36
CA LEU A 26 15.19 -9.67 -11.41
C LEU A 26 15.39 -11.08 -11.94
N PHE A 27 14.37 -11.92 -11.85
CA PHE A 27 14.33 -13.21 -12.55
C PHE A 27 13.72 -13.00 -13.92
N LYS A 28 14.38 -13.51 -14.97
CA LYS A 28 13.94 -13.38 -16.37
C LYS A 28 13.78 -14.75 -17.01
N ASP A 29 12.88 -14.87 -17.99
CA ASP A 29 12.77 -16.06 -18.84
C ASP A 29 13.89 -16.10 -19.90
N ALA A 30 13.80 -17.07 -20.81
CA ALA A 30 14.81 -17.32 -21.84
C ALA A 30 14.83 -16.19 -22.89
N GLU A 31 13.69 -15.54 -23.09
CA GLU A 31 13.49 -14.41 -24.00
C GLU A 31 13.92 -13.08 -23.36
N GLY A 32 14.34 -13.09 -22.09
CA GLY A 32 14.80 -11.91 -21.36
C GLY A 32 13.68 -11.09 -20.74
N SER A 33 12.43 -11.54 -20.82
CA SER A 33 11.28 -10.89 -20.18
C SER A 33 11.32 -11.10 -18.66
N VAL A 34 11.01 -10.03 -17.91
CA VAL A 34 11.10 -10.06 -16.46
C VAL A 34 9.91 -10.80 -15.87
N LEU A 35 10.17 -11.96 -15.27
CA LEU A 35 9.18 -12.78 -14.58
C LEU A 35 8.89 -12.27 -13.17
N TYR A 36 9.92 -11.79 -12.47
CA TYR A 36 9.81 -11.32 -11.10
C TYR A 36 10.85 -10.27 -10.75
N VAL A 37 10.45 -9.27 -9.98
CA VAL A 37 11.33 -8.28 -9.34
C VAL A 37 11.17 -8.40 -7.82
N GLY A 38 12.28 -8.40 -7.10
CA GLY A 38 12.28 -8.31 -5.63
C GLY A 38 13.43 -7.47 -5.10
N GLN A 39 13.29 -6.93 -3.89
CA GLN A 39 14.40 -6.32 -3.14
C GLN A 39 14.89 -7.15 -1.97
N SER A 40 16.09 -6.85 -1.49
CA SER A 40 16.62 -7.31 -0.20
C SER A 40 17.54 -6.27 0.40
N SER A 41 17.65 -6.23 1.74
CA SER A 41 18.72 -5.51 2.46
C SER A 41 20.07 -6.25 2.41
N ASN A 42 20.06 -7.54 2.08
CA ASN A 42 21.25 -8.35 1.85
C ASN A 42 20.97 -9.35 0.73
N VAL A 43 21.43 -9.05 -0.48
CA VAL A 43 21.08 -9.84 -1.67
C VAL A 43 21.71 -11.23 -1.67
N ARG A 44 22.95 -11.35 -1.19
CA ARG A 44 23.64 -12.64 -1.05
C ARG A 44 22.90 -13.61 -0.14
N ARG A 45 22.41 -13.15 1.02
CA ARG A 45 21.58 -13.96 1.92
C ARG A 45 20.26 -14.33 1.25
N ARG A 46 19.61 -13.36 0.61
CA ARG A 46 18.31 -13.59 -0.03
C ARG A 46 18.36 -14.64 -1.13
N LEU A 47 19.33 -14.56 -2.04
CA LEU A 47 19.48 -15.53 -3.13
C LEU A 47 19.94 -16.91 -2.64
N ARG A 48 20.65 -16.96 -1.51
CA ARG A 48 20.94 -18.22 -0.81
C ARG A 48 19.66 -18.91 -0.34
N ASP A 49 18.64 -18.17 0.08
CA ASP A 49 17.35 -18.75 0.43
C ASP A 49 16.67 -19.38 -0.80
N TYR A 50 16.75 -18.73 -1.98
CA TYR A 50 16.26 -19.31 -3.25
C TYR A 50 17.01 -20.59 -3.62
N ARG A 51 18.34 -20.58 -3.50
CA ARG A 51 19.19 -21.75 -3.72
C ARG A 51 18.84 -22.91 -2.80
N ASN A 52 18.50 -22.62 -1.54
CA ASN A 52 18.22 -23.62 -0.51
C ASN A 52 16.73 -23.93 -0.31
N ALA A 53 15.86 -23.45 -1.20
CA ALA A 53 14.42 -23.61 -1.10
C ALA A 53 14.00 -25.09 -1.13
N THR A 54 13.56 -25.61 0.02
CA THR A 54 13.04 -26.98 0.20
C THR A 54 11.62 -27.16 -0.33
N ARG A 55 11.06 -28.39 -0.33
CA ARG A 55 9.69 -28.69 -0.80
C ARG A 55 8.53 -28.13 0.06
N ARG A 56 8.83 -27.43 1.16
CA ARG A 56 7.83 -26.81 2.04
C ARG A 56 6.89 -25.86 1.28
N LYS A 57 5.63 -25.76 1.72
CA LYS A 57 4.61 -24.88 1.12
C LYS A 57 5.07 -23.42 1.04
N ALA A 58 5.72 -22.91 2.09
CA ALA A 58 6.28 -21.56 2.15
C ALA A 58 7.30 -21.26 1.02
N HIS A 59 8.00 -22.27 0.52
CA HIS A 59 9.02 -22.13 -0.53
C HIS A 59 8.46 -22.35 -1.94
N ARG A 60 7.15 -22.64 -2.10
CA ARG A 60 6.56 -22.97 -3.41
C ARG A 60 6.84 -21.89 -4.47
N LYS A 61 6.66 -20.61 -4.12
CA LYS A 61 6.91 -19.48 -5.04
C LYS A 61 8.38 -19.41 -5.45
N MET A 62 9.30 -19.53 -4.49
CA MET A 62 10.73 -19.45 -4.74
C MET A 62 11.21 -20.57 -5.68
N ARG A 63 10.73 -21.80 -5.46
CA ARG A 63 11.04 -22.93 -6.34
C ARG A 63 10.48 -22.75 -7.74
N ALA A 64 9.25 -22.24 -7.87
CA ALA A 64 8.66 -21.95 -9.17
C ALA A 64 9.48 -20.90 -9.93
N LEU A 65 9.88 -19.81 -9.26
CA LEU A 65 10.73 -18.77 -9.87
C LEU A 65 12.06 -19.32 -10.38
N VAL A 66 12.78 -20.08 -9.56
CA VAL A 66 14.06 -20.70 -9.98
C VAL A 66 13.83 -21.68 -11.13
N ARG A 67 12.73 -22.44 -11.11
CA ARG A 67 12.41 -23.39 -12.18
C ARG A 67 12.05 -22.69 -13.49
N ASP A 68 11.39 -21.54 -13.45
CA ASP A 68 10.84 -20.89 -14.64
C ASP A 68 11.81 -19.85 -15.23
N ALA A 69 12.69 -19.25 -14.42
CA ALA A 69 13.66 -18.27 -14.87
C ALA A 69 14.85 -18.90 -15.59
N ALA A 70 15.30 -18.31 -16.69
CA ALA A 70 16.53 -18.67 -17.39
C ALA A 70 17.73 -17.82 -16.92
N SER A 71 17.50 -16.58 -16.49
CA SER A 71 18.57 -15.71 -16.00
C SER A 71 18.17 -14.91 -14.75
N LEU A 72 19.18 -14.38 -14.06
CA LEU A 72 19.06 -13.59 -12.84
C LEU A 72 19.93 -12.34 -12.97
N GLU A 73 19.33 -11.17 -12.83
CA GLU A 73 20.02 -9.88 -12.76
C GLU A 73 19.99 -9.35 -11.33
N VAL A 74 21.09 -8.74 -10.88
CA VAL A 74 21.18 -8.08 -9.57
C VAL A 74 21.69 -6.66 -9.74
N ARG A 75 20.96 -5.70 -9.15
CA ARG A 75 21.28 -4.27 -9.13
C ARG A 75 21.54 -3.83 -7.69
N PRO A 76 22.80 -3.77 -7.24
CA PRO A 76 23.13 -3.29 -5.91
C PRO A 76 22.70 -1.83 -5.71
N GLN A 77 22.37 -1.45 -4.48
CA GLN A 77 21.85 -0.13 -4.11
C GLN A 77 22.52 0.40 -2.84
N ALA A 78 22.57 1.72 -2.71
CA ALA A 78 23.23 2.39 -1.58
C ALA A 78 22.47 2.23 -0.25
N SER A 79 21.16 1.98 -0.29
CA SER A 79 20.34 1.79 0.91
C SER A 79 19.14 0.88 0.66
N ALA A 80 18.56 0.34 1.74
CA ALA A 80 17.31 -0.42 1.67
C ALA A 80 16.15 0.41 1.11
N ARG A 81 16.10 1.72 1.43
CA ARG A 81 15.11 2.65 0.90
C ARG A 81 15.25 2.82 -0.62
N ALA A 82 16.49 2.99 -1.12
CA ALA A 82 16.74 3.09 -2.56
C ALA A 82 16.33 1.80 -3.30
N ALA A 83 16.68 0.63 -2.75
CA ALA A 83 16.26 -0.66 -3.30
C ALA A 83 14.73 -0.82 -3.35
N LEU A 84 14.03 -0.40 -2.30
CA LEU A 84 12.56 -0.41 -2.26
C LEU A 84 11.95 0.53 -3.32
N LEU A 85 12.49 1.73 -3.49
CA LEU A 85 12.00 2.68 -4.49
C LEU A 85 12.18 2.13 -5.92
N LEU A 86 13.36 1.60 -6.23
CA LEU A 86 13.66 1.01 -7.53
C LEU A 86 12.84 -0.25 -7.81
N GLU A 87 12.66 -1.14 -6.82
CA GLU A 87 11.79 -2.31 -6.95
C GLU A 87 10.36 -1.89 -7.34
N ASN A 88 9.80 -0.92 -6.61
CA ASN A 88 8.45 -0.42 -6.89
C ASN A 88 8.34 0.19 -8.28
N GLU A 89 9.35 0.95 -8.70
CA GLU A 89 9.42 1.50 -10.05
C GLU A 89 9.42 0.40 -11.11
N LEU A 90 10.30 -0.60 -10.97
CA LEU A 90 10.44 -1.70 -11.93
C LEU A 90 9.20 -2.60 -11.99
N ILE A 91 8.59 -2.91 -10.84
CA ILE A 91 7.32 -3.66 -10.79
C ILE A 91 6.23 -2.89 -11.53
N ARG A 92 6.16 -1.57 -11.34
CA ARG A 92 5.16 -0.73 -12.01
C ARG A 92 5.39 -0.65 -13.52
N THR A 93 6.64 -0.47 -13.95
CA THR A 93 7.00 -0.31 -15.35
C THR A 93 6.94 -1.63 -16.13
N LEU A 94 7.41 -2.72 -15.54
CA LEU A 94 7.59 -4.01 -16.23
C LEU A 94 6.42 -4.98 -16.02
N ARG A 95 5.58 -4.74 -15.02
CA ARG A 95 4.44 -5.59 -14.64
C ARG A 95 4.72 -7.11 -14.65
N PRO A 96 5.72 -7.60 -13.89
CA PRO A 96 6.15 -8.99 -14.00
C PRO A 96 5.06 -9.99 -13.57
N PRO A 97 4.82 -11.07 -14.33
CA PRO A 97 3.70 -12.00 -14.09
C PRO A 97 3.77 -12.68 -12.71
N ARG A 98 4.95 -12.97 -12.17
CA ARG A 98 5.09 -13.61 -10.84
C ARG A 98 5.08 -12.62 -9.68
N ASN A 99 5.17 -11.33 -9.97
CA ASN A 99 4.65 -10.32 -9.07
C ASN A 99 3.11 -10.37 -9.16
N ILE A 100 2.49 -10.40 -10.34
CA ILE A 100 1.01 -10.47 -10.51
C ILE A 100 0.34 -11.65 -9.79
N ASP A 101 0.79 -12.89 -10.04
CA ASP A 101 0.25 -14.17 -9.52
C ASP A 101 0.21 -14.33 -7.99
N GLY A 102 0.65 -13.33 -7.25
CA GLY A 102 0.41 -13.23 -5.82
C GLY A 102 0.58 -11.85 -5.22
N ALA A 103 0.71 -10.78 -6.02
CA ALA A 103 1.08 -9.43 -5.54
C ALA A 103 0.23 -8.25 -6.01
N TYR A 104 -0.59 -8.38 -7.03
CA TYR A 104 -1.35 -7.21 -7.51
C TYR A 104 -2.71 -7.05 -6.81
N SER A 105 -2.96 -7.78 -5.73
CA SER A 105 -4.03 -7.47 -4.78
C SER A 105 -3.53 -6.70 -3.54
N PHE A 106 -2.29 -6.18 -3.52
CA PHE A 106 -1.75 -5.56 -2.29
C PHE A 106 -0.97 -4.24 -2.40
N LEU A 107 -0.81 -3.64 -3.59
CA LEU A 107 0.06 -2.47 -3.69
C LEU A 107 -0.63 -1.15 -3.29
N TYR A 108 -1.88 -0.93 -3.69
CA TYR A 108 -2.55 0.35 -3.43
C TYR A 108 -3.84 0.15 -2.63
N PRO A 109 -3.84 0.40 -1.31
CA PRO A 109 -5.07 0.35 -0.54
C PRO A 109 -5.96 1.57 -0.83
N ALA A 110 -7.26 1.36 -0.74
CA ALA A 110 -8.24 2.42 -0.66
C ALA A 110 -8.52 2.76 0.81
N LEU A 111 -8.84 4.03 1.07
CA LEU A 111 -9.56 4.42 2.27
C LEU A 111 -11.01 4.65 1.88
N GLY A 112 -11.94 4.30 2.76
CA GLY A 112 -13.35 4.50 2.50
C GLY A 112 -14.09 4.92 3.74
N THR A 113 -15.21 5.58 3.52
CA THR A 113 -16.15 6.03 4.53
C THR A 113 -17.51 5.42 4.25
N ALA A 114 -18.29 5.16 5.29
CA ALA A 114 -19.68 4.76 5.12
C ALA A 114 -20.52 5.23 6.30
N ARG A 115 -21.82 5.30 6.08
CA ARG A 115 -22.81 5.38 7.14
C ARG A 115 -23.57 4.06 7.21
N HIS A 116 -23.73 3.53 8.41
CA HIS A 116 -24.53 2.35 8.68
C HIS A 116 -25.27 2.61 10.00
N ASP A 117 -26.59 2.75 9.93
CA ASP A 117 -27.42 3.18 11.06
C ASP A 117 -26.93 4.52 11.67
N ASP A 118 -26.63 4.53 12.97
CA ASP A 118 -26.06 5.67 13.70
C ASP A 118 -24.52 5.72 13.67
N LEU A 119 -23.89 4.77 12.99
CA LEU A 119 -22.45 4.63 12.89
C LEU A 119 -21.89 5.32 11.64
N VAL A 120 -20.76 5.98 11.83
CA VAL A 120 -19.82 6.31 10.75
C VAL A 120 -18.70 5.28 10.78
N LEU A 121 -18.40 4.74 9.61
CA LEU A 121 -17.40 3.71 9.41
C LEU A 121 -16.24 4.28 8.61
N ILE A 122 -15.01 3.90 8.97
CA ILE A 122 -13.83 4.08 8.13
C ILE A 122 -13.22 2.72 7.81
N GLY A 123 -12.85 2.52 6.56
CA GLY A 123 -12.27 1.30 6.04
C GLY A 123 -10.93 1.56 5.39
N TRP A 124 -10.01 0.59 5.51
CA TRP A 124 -8.76 0.57 4.74
C TRP A 124 -8.51 -0.83 4.22
N THR A 125 -8.45 -0.98 2.90
CA THR A 125 -8.37 -2.30 2.27
C THR A 125 -7.79 -2.22 0.87
N THR A 126 -7.28 -3.34 0.38
CA THR A 126 -6.94 -3.55 -1.04
C THR A 126 -8.00 -4.38 -1.75
N ARG A 127 -9.12 -4.72 -1.07
CA ARG A 127 -10.24 -5.53 -1.55
C ARG A 127 -11.55 -4.85 -1.20
N VAL A 128 -11.88 -3.78 -1.90
CA VAL A 128 -13.08 -2.96 -1.66
C VAL A 128 -14.37 -3.75 -1.86
N GLU A 129 -14.35 -4.71 -2.78
CA GLU A 129 -15.44 -5.64 -3.08
C GLU A 129 -15.84 -6.49 -1.87
N ALA A 130 -14.90 -6.78 -0.96
CA ALA A 130 -15.19 -7.55 0.24
C ALA A 130 -16.02 -6.76 1.27
N PHE A 131 -16.15 -5.45 1.11
CA PHE A 131 -16.92 -4.56 1.99
C PHE A 131 -18.33 -4.27 1.44
N ALA A 132 -18.77 -4.99 0.40
CA ALA A 132 -20.04 -4.73 -0.31
C ALA A 132 -21.31 -4.82 0.55
N ALA A 133 -21.24 -5.38 1.76
CA ALA A 133 -22.38 -5.44 2.68
C ALA A 133 -22.86 -4.06 3.15
N VAL A 134 -22.00 -3.04 3.06
CA VAL A 134 -22.32 -1.64 3.37
C VAL A 134 -21.85 -0.76 2.21
N PRO A 135 -22.62 0.25 1.79
CA PRO A 135 -22.25 1.12 0.69
C PRO A 135 -21.13 2.09 1.08
N PHE A 136 -19.89 1.59 1.12
CA PHE A 136 -18.70 2.41 1.32
C PHE A 136 -18.46 3.33 0.12
N ARG A 137 -18.24 4.61 0.41
CA ARG A 137 -17.61 5.54 -0.52
C ARG A 137 -16.10 5.36 -0.42
N TRP A 138 -15.50 4.82 -1.47
CA TRP A 138 -14.07 4.55 -1.54
C TRP A 138 -13.31 5.70 -2.22
N PHE A 139 -12.08 5.89 -1.77
CA PHE A 139 -11.12 6.87 -2.26
C PHE A 139 -9.74 6.21 -2.44
N GLY A 140 -8.94 6.75 -3.36
CA GLY A 140 -7.68 6.13 -3.77
C GLY A 140 -7.87 5.35 -5.08
N CYS A 141 -7.18 4.23 -5.30
CA CYS A 141 -6.23 3.56 -4.41
C CYS A 141 -4.94 4.37 -4.19
N PHE A 142 -4.38 4.45 -2.98
CA PHE A 142 -3.21 5.28 -2.66
C PHE A 142 -1.88 4.54 -2.86
N ARG A 143 -0.82 5.25 -3.28
CA ARG A 143 0.41 4.62 -3.79
C ARG A 143 1.24 3.96 -2.71
N SER A 144 1.27 4.53 -1.51
CA SER A 144 2.04 3.99 -0.40
C SER A 144 1.15 3.28 0.60
N ARG A 145 1.32 1.96 0.72
CA ARG A 145 0.68 1.15 1.77
C ARG A 145 1.07 1.62 3.17
N GLU A 146 2.32 1.99 3.36
CA GLU A 146 2.83 2.48 4.64
C GLU A 146 2.17 3.81 5.01
N ARG A 147 2.22 4.82 4.14
CA ARG A 147 1.63 6.14 4.40
C ARG A 147 0.11 6.10 4.52
N SER A 148 -0.57 5.37 3.65
CA SER A 148 -2.03 5.23 3.76
C SER A 148 -2.45 4.46 5.02
N ARG A 149 -1.64 3.52 5.50
CA ARG A 149 -1.86 2.86 6.79
C ARG A 149 -1.60 3.83 7.94
N GLY A 150 -0.51 4.59 7.89
CA GLY A 150 -0.19 5.64 8.86
C GLY A 150 -1.33 6.64 8.97
N ALA A 151 -1.82 7.13 7.83
CA ALA A 151 -2.98 8.01 7.75
C ALA A 151 -4.28 7.38 8.27
N PHE A 152 -4.56 6.11 7.97
CA PHE A 152 -5.71 5.42 8.56
C PHE A 152 -5.59 5.32 10.08
N ASP A 153 -4.42 4.93 10.58
CA ASP A 153 -4.18 4.76 12.01
C ASP A 153 -4.24 6.14 12.74
N ALA A 154 -3.79 7.22 12.11
CA ALA A 154 -3.94 8.60 12.59
C ALA A 154 -5.41 9.07 12.58
N LEU A 155 -6.16 8.82 11.49
CA LEU A 155 -7.60 9.08 11.44
C LEU A 155 -8.33 8.33 12.55
N GLU A 156 -8.03 7.05 12.76
CA GLU A 156 -8.63 6.23 13.83
C GLU A 156 -8.46 6.89 15.21
N ARG A 157 -7.25 7.36 15.52
CA ARG A 157 -6.95 8.01 16.81
C ARG A 157 -7.62 9.38 16.93
N LEU A 158 -7.46 10.26 15.94
CA LEU A 158 -8.01 11.61 15.95
C LEU A 158 -9.54 11.59 16.01
N LEU A 159 -10.18 10.74 15.21
CA LEU A 159 -11.63 10.57 15.23
C LEU A 159 -12.13 9.93 16.53
N GLY A 160 -11.29 9.16 17.23
CA GLY A 160 -11.58 8.63 18.55
C GLY A 160 -11.75 9.69 19.63
N TRP A 161 -11.14 10.87 19.48
CA TRP A 161 -11.28 12.00 20.41
C TRP A 161 -12.55 12.84 20.17
N VAL A 162 -13.00 12.94 18.90
CA VAL A 162 -14.16 13.75 18.51
C VAL A 162 -15.44 12.93 18.31
N GLY A 163 -15.32 11.61 18.25
CA GLY A 163 -16.42 10.65 18.20
C GLY A 163 -16.36 9.63 19.35
N HIS A 164 -17.19 8.59 19.26
CA HIS A 164 -17.18 7.48 20.22
C HIS A 164 -16.87 6.17 19.48
N PRO A 165 -15.67 5.59 19.64
CA PRO A 165 -15.32 4.32 19.02
C PRO A 165 -16.28 3.20 19.43
N GLU A 166 -16.74 2.42 18.47
CA GLU A 166 -17.60 1.25 18.68
C GLU A 166 -16.88 -0.06 18.34
N PRO A 167 -17.03 -1.11 19.19
CA PRO A 167 -16.44 -2.41 18.91
C PRO A 167 -16.99 -3.01 17.61
N THR A 168 -16.12 -3.16 16.61
CA THR A 168 -16.48 -3.76 15.31
C THR A 168 -16.83 -5.25 15.41
N GLY A 169 -16.52 -5.90 16.54
CA GLY A 169 -16.92 -7.28 16.83
C GLY A 169 -18.44 -7.50 16.83
N ARG A 170 -19.22 -6.45 17.10
CA ARG A 170 -20.69 -6.46 17.09
C ARG A 170 -21.29 -6.36 15.68
N LEU A 171 -20.48 -5.97 14.68
CA LEU A 171 -20.90 -5.89 13.29
C LEU A 171 -20.88 -7.30 12.69
N THR A 172 -22.06 -7.90 12.51
CA THR A 172 -22.23 -9.27 12.00
C THR A 172 -21.75 -9.41 10.56
N TRP A 173 -21.94 -8.36 9.75
CA TRP A 173 -21.55 -8.29 8.34
C TRP A 173 -20.08 -7.94 8.10
N ARG A 174 -19.28 -7.72 9.16
CA ARG A 174 -17.91 -7.20 8.99
C ARG A 174 -17.07 -8.04 8.01
N PRO A 175 -16.30 -7.41 7.12
CA PRO A 175 -15.45 -8.14 6.18
C PRO A 175 -14.32 -8.84 6.92
N ARG A 176 -14.11 -10.13 6.63
CA ARG A 176 -13.01 -10.94 7.18
C ARG A 176 -11.84 -11.01 6.20
N VAL A 177 -11.26 -9.85 5.89
CA VAL A 177 -10.13 -9.74 4.96
C VAL A 177 -8.83 -9.51 5.70
N ARG A 178 -7.89 -10.45 5.59
CA ARG A 178 -6.56 -10.32 6.19
C ARG A 178 -5.87 -9.06 5.68
N GLY A 179 -5.35 -8.25 6.59
CA GLY A 179 -4.61 -7.03 6.26
C GLY A 179 -5.48 -5.87 5.81
N SER A 180 -6.80 -5.94 6.03
CA SER A 180 -7.73 -4.81 5.97
C SER A 180 -8.07 -4.31 7.37
N ARG A 181 -8.53 -3.07 7.49
CA ARG A 181 -8.99 -2.46 8.73
C ARG A 181 -10.39 -1.91 8.55
N LEU A 182 -11.19 -1.99 9.61
CA LEU A 182 -12.50 -1.39 9.75
C LEU A 182 -12.57 -0.78 11.15
N ARG A 183 -13.08 0.44 11.24
CA ARG A 183 -13.44 1.10 12.50
C ARG A 183 -14.82 1.72 12.39
N ALA A 184 -15.51 1.74 13.51
CA ALA A 184 -16.86 2.27 13.64
C ALA A 184 -16.87 3.29 14.76
N PHE A 185 -17.64 4.36 14.56
CA PHE A 185 -17.76 5.44 15.53
C PHE A 185 -19.21 5.94 15.57
N ARG A 186 -19.72 6.19 16.78
CA ARG A 186 -20.89 7.05 16.98
C ARG A 186 -20.47 8.51 17.03
N ARG A 187 -21.44 9.41 16.82
CA ARG A 187 -21.30 10.88 16.89
C ARG A 187 -20.35 11.53 15.87
N LEU A 188 -19.95 10.80 14.83
CA LEU A 188 -19.14 11.37 13.73
C LEU A 188 -19.95 11.85 12.52
N GLY A 189 -21.30 11.76 12.55
CA GLY A 189 -22.15 12.21 11.45
C GLY A 189 -21.79 13.61 10.91
N PRO A 190 -21.59 14.63 11.76
CA PRO A 190 -21.20 15.97 11.33
C PRO A 190 -19.81 16.10 10.70
N TRP A 191 -18.95 15.08 10.84
CA TRP A 191 -17.57 15.05 10.33
C TRP A 191 -17.45 14.30 9.00
N LEU A 192 -18.43 13.45 8.67
CA LEU A 192 -18.41 12.61 7.48
C LEU A 192 -18.25 13.43 6.18
N PRO A 193 -18.95 14.57 5.97
CA PRO A 193 -18.74 15.37 4.76
C PRO A 193 -17.31 15.88 4.61
N ASP A 194 -16.67 16.35 5.68
CA ASP A 194 -15.30 16.87 5.62
C ASP A 194 -14.28 15.75 5.43
N LEU A 195 -14.53 14.58 6.02
CA LEU A 195 -13.72 13.39 5.79
C LEU A 195 -13.78 12.95 4.33
N ASP A 196 -14.98 12.96 3.74
CA ASP A 196 -15.19 12.66 2.33
C ASP A 196 -14.47 13.66 1.42
N ARG A 197 -14.60 14.96 1.66
CA ARG A 197 -13.91 16.01 0.88
C ARG A 197 -12.39 15.90 1.00
N PHE A 198 -11.90 15.63 2.22
CA PHE A 198 -10.48 15.42 2.47
C PHE A 198 -9.94 14.24 1.67
N LEU A 199 -10.58 13.06 1.75
CA LEU A 199 -10.13 11.86 1.04
C LEU A 199 -10.36 11.95 -0.49
N ALA A 200 -11.33 12.73 -0.93
CA ALA A 200 -11.54 13.10 -2.33
C ALA A 200 -10.43 14.02 -2.89
N GLY A 201 -9.65 14.65 -2.02
CA GLY A 201 -8.67 15.67 -2.40
C GLY A 201 -9.29 16.98 -2.84
N GLU A 202 -10.55 17.24 -2.46
CA GLU A 202 -11.24 18.50 -2.77
C GLU A 202 -10.62 19.66 -1.99
N ASP A 203 -10.36 19.46 -0.69
CA ASP A 203 -9.68 20.42 0.17
C ASP A 203 -9.05 19.72 1.39
N ALA A 204 -8.23 20.45 2.15
CA ALA A 204 -7.57 19.95 3.37
C ALA A 204 -8.20 20.51 4.67
N SER A 205 -9.40 21.10 4.61
CA SER A 205 -10.06 21.81 5.72
C SER A 205 -10.39 20.91 6.92
N LEU A 206 -10.42 19.59 6.72
CA LEU A 206 -10.54 18.62 7.82
C LEU A 206 -9.46 18.83 8.88
N LEU A 207 -8.23 19.16 8.48
CA LEU A 207 -7.10 19.30 9.41
C LEU A 207 -7.26 20.46 10.40
N PRO A 208 -7.47 21.72 9.97
CA PRO A 208 -7.70 22.81 10.91
C PRO A 208 -8.97 22.60 11.74
N ARG A 209 -10.03 22.03 11.15
CA ARG A 209 -11.27 21.73 11.89
C ARG A 209 -11.07 20.67 12.98
N LEU A 210 -10.31 19.60 12.70
CA LEU A 210 -9.92 18.62 13.71
C LEU A 210 -9.08 19.27 14.79
N SER A 211 -8.07 20.06 14.40
CA SER A 211 -7.20 20.76 15.35
C SER A 211 -8.01 21.62 16.33
N GLU A 212 -8.94 22.43 15.82
CA GLU A 212 -9.81 23.28 16.65
C GLU A 212 -10.69 22.46 17.61
N ALA A 213 -11.35 21.41 17.11
CA ALA A 213 -12.19 20.58 17.97
C ALA A 213 -11.40 19.82 19.04
N LEU A 214 -10.16 19.44 18.75
CA LEU A 214 -9.27 18.74 19.69
C LEU A 214 -8.76 19.67 20.79
N LEU A 215 -8.56 20.96 20.51
CA LEU A 215 -8.24 21.97 21.54
C LEU A 215 -9.34 22.09 22.59
N ALA A 216 -10.59 21.84 22.23
CA ALA A 216 -11.72 21.83 23.17
C ALA A 216 -11.80 20.54 24.02
N LYS A 217 -10.90 19.55 23.83
CA LYS A 217 -10.89 18.29 24.57
C LYS A 217 -9.74 18.25 25.58
N PRO A 218 -10.00 18.21 26.90
CA PRO A 218 -8.94 18.15 27.92
C PRO A 218 -7.96 17.00 27.73
N ASP A 219 -8.44 15.82 27.38
CA ASP A 219 -7.59 14.63 27.20
C ASP A 219 -6.71 14.73 25.96
N ALA A 220 -7.25 15.23 24.85
CA ALA A 220 -6.46 15.47 23.64
C ALA A 220 -5.37 16.54 23.87
N ARG A 221 -5.65 17.56 24.70
CA ARG A 221 -4.64 18.55 25.11
C ARG A 221 -3.53 17.95 25.97
N ARG A 222 -3.86 16.98 26.84
CA ARG A 222 -2.83 16.26 27.63
C ARG A 222 -1.92 15.42 26.74
N ASP A 223 -2.42 14.94 25.61
CA ASP A 223 -1.68 14.16 24.60
C ASP A 223 -1.34 14.98 23.34
N ALA A 224 -1.10 16.29 23.51
CA ALA A 224 -0.94 17.23 22.38
C ALA A 224 0.21 16.86 21.44
N GLU A 225 1.28 16.23 21.94
CA GLU A 225 2.40 15.78 21.12
C GLU A 225 1.96 14.71 20.12
N SER A 226 1.30 13.64 20.60
CA SER A 226 0.80 12.55 19.75
C SER A 226 -0.27 13.05 18.78
N VAL A 227 -1.18 13.91 19.24
CA VAL A 227 -2.19 14.55 18.40
C VAL A 227 -1.54 15.37 17.28
N GLY A 228 -0.51 16.15 17.62
CA GLY A 228 0.24 16.94 16.64
C GLY A 228 0.97 16.06 15.62
N LEU A 229 1.52 14.91 16.03
CA LEU A 229 2.12 13.94 15.13
C LEU A 229 1.10 13.35 14.17
N ASP A 230 -0.08 12.98 14.66
CA ASP A 230 -1.17 12.43 13.84
C ASP A 230 -1.67 13.44 12.81
N LEU A 231 -1.86 14.71 13.20
CA LEU A 231 -2.25 15.77 12.26
C LEU A 231 -1.19 15.98 11.16
N ARG A 232 0.09 15.96 11.51
CA ARG A 232 1.20 16.05 10.53
C ARG A 232 1.26 14.84 9.60
N GLU A 233 1.00 13.63 10.11
CA GLU A 233 0.93 12.41 9.30
C GLU A 233 -0.20 12.51 8.26
N LEU A 234 -1.38 13.01 8.65
CA LEU A 234 -2.49 13.25 7.72
C LEU A 234 -2.17 14.33 6.68
N GLU A 235 -1.52 15.42 7.08
CA GLU A 235 -1.10 16.48 6.16
C GLU A 235 -0.09 15.94 5.13
N ALA A 236 0.92 15.20 5.59
CA ALA A 236 1.92 14.57 4.72
C ALA A 236 1.28 13.58 3.75
N PHE A 237 0.33 12.76 4.22
CA PHE A 237 -0.44 11.85 3.37
C PHE A 237 -1.27 12.60 2.33
N TRP A 238 -1.97 13.67 2.72
CA TRP A 238 -2.78 14.46 1.80
C TRP A 238 -1.92 15.06 0.68
N ARG A 239 -0.80 15.67 1.04
CA ARG A 239 0.15 16.28 0.09
C ARG A 239 0.80 15.27 -0.85
N SER A 240 1.15 14.08 -0.35
CA SER A 240 1.93 13.09 -1.12
C SER A 240 1.10 12.07 -1.89
N ASP A 241 -0.14 11.78 -1.48
CA ASP A 241 -0.95 10.71 -2.05
C ASP A 241 -2.33 11.18 -2.54
N VAL A 242 -3.03 12.01 -1.77
CA VAL A 242 -4.41 12.43 -2.07
C VAL A 242 -4.45 13.54 -3.13
N ALA A 243 -3.80 14.68 -2.87
CA ALA A 243 -3.80 15.82 -3.79
C ALA A 243 -3.20 15.47 -5.17
N PRO A 244 -2.10 14.69 -5.27
CA PRO A 244 -1.60 14.25 -6.57
C PRO A 244 -2.57 13.33 -7.33
N LEU A 245 -3.33 12.48 -6.62
CA LEU A 245 -4.36 11.67 -7.26
C LEU A 245 -5.48 12.56 -7.81
N ARG A 246 -5.95 13.52 -7.01
CA ARG A 246 -7.00 14.44 -7.45
C ARG A 246 -6.57 15.24 -8.66
N ALA A 247 -5.35 15.80 -8.65
CA ALA A 247 -4.80 16.54 -9.78
C ALA A 247 -4.79 15.69 -11.06
N ALA A 248 -4.37 14.43 -10.95
CA ALA A 248 -4.32 13.51 -12.06
C ALA A 248 -5.73 13.09 -12.56
N GLN A 249 -6.73 12.98 -11.66
CA GLN A 249 -8.14 12.76 -12.03
C GLN A 249 -8.72 13.98 -12.77
N THR A 250 -8.46 15.19 -12.29
CA THR A 250 -8.93 16.44 -12.90
C THR A 250 -8.34 16.63 -14.30
N ALA A 251 -7.07 16.28 -14.51
CA ALA A 251 -6.41 16.37 -15.82
C ALA A 251 -7.13 15.58 -16.93
N ILE A 252 -7.89 14.53 -16.56
CA ILE A 252 -8.68 13.71 -17.49
C ILE A 252 -10.19 13.87 -17.29
N SER A 253 -10.64 14.95 -16.64
CA SER A 253 -12.07 15.24 -16.36
C SER A 253 -12.79 14.13 -15.57
N LYS A 254 -12.07 13.34 -14.75
CA LYS A 254 -12.66 12.29 -13.91
C LYS A 254 -13.14 12.89 -12.59
N ARG A 255 -14.33 12.46 -12.16
CA ARG A 255 -14.89 12.82 -10.84
C ARG A 255 -14.01 12.29 -9.70
N PRO A 256 -13.97 12.98 -8.54
CA PRO A 256 -13.24 12.50 -7.38
C PRO A 256 -13.85 11.19 -6.85
N GLY A 257 -13.01 10.31 -6.31
CA GLY A 257 -13.43 9.01 -5.78
C GLY A 257 -12.47 7.88 -6.09
N PHE A 258 -12.97 6.65 -5.96
CA PHE A 258 -12.20 5.43 -6.19
C PHE A 258 -11.76 5.29 -7.65
N VAL A 259 -10.48 4.98 -7.82
CA VAL A 259 -9.85 4.60 -9.07
C VAL A 259 -9.20 3.26 -8.81
N SER A 260 -9.57 2.27 -9.62
CA SER A 260 -8.96 0.94 -9.50
C SER A 260 -7.45 1.04 -9.71
N GLN A 261 -6.71 0.05 -9.23
CA GLN A 261 -5.25 0.02 -9.43
C GLN A 261 -4.88 0.11 -10.92
N GLN A 262 -5.60 -0.61 -11.79
CA GLN A 262 -5.35 -0.62 -13.23
C GLN A 262 -5.58 0.76 -13.85
N GLU A 263 -6.67 1.42 -13.46
CA GLU A 263 -7.02 2.75 -13.94
C GLU A 263 -6.07 3.83 -13.42
N ARG A 264 -5.58 3.73 -12.18
CA ARG A 264 -4.72 4.75 -11.57
C ARG A 264 -3.39 4.87 -12.30
N ASP A 265 -2.76 3.75 -12.63
CA ASP A 265 -1.49 3.78 -13.37
C ASP A 265 -1.65 4.43 -14.74
N ALA A 266 -2.70 4.06 -15.48
CA ALA A 266 -3.02 4.66 -16.78
C ALA A 266 -3.31 6.17 -16.64
N LEU A 267 -4.04 6.57 -15.59
CA LEU A 267 -4.42 7.95 -15.30
C LEU A 267 -3.20 8.84 -15.06
N PHE A 268 -2.20 8.37 -14.30
CA PHE A 268 -0.97 9.13 -14.09
C PHE A 268 -0.03 9.16 -15.30
N ILE A 269 -0.13 8.18 -16.21
CA ILE A 269 0.57 8.22 -17.50
C ILE A 269 -0.09 9.25 -18.41
N ALA A 270 -1.42 9.16 -18.57
CA ALA A 270 -2.22 10.07 -19.39
C ALA A 270 -2.11 11.53 -18.93
N SER A 271 -2.02 11.79 -17.61
CA SER A 271 -1.87 13.14 -17.08
C SER A 271 -0.49 13.77 -17.32
N ARG A 272 0.50 13.00 -17.83
CA ARG A 272 1.88 13.46 -18.07
C ARG A 272 2.22 13.61 -19.56
N THR A 273 1.34 13.14 -20.44
CA THR A 273 1.47 13.33 -21.88
C THR A 273 0.90 14.71 -22.23
N PRO A 274 1.69 15.64 -22.82
CA PRO A 274 1.14 16.90 -23.30
C PRO A 274 0.08 16.63 -24.36
N ARG A 275 -1.04 17.35 -24.31
CA ARG A 275 -2.01 17.42 -25.42
C ARG A 275 -1.44 18.24 -26.56
#